data_AF-A0A7S2VNJ9-F1
#
_entry.id   AF-A0A7S2VNJ9-F1
#
_cell.length_a   1.000
_cell.length_b   1.000
_cell.length_c   1.000
_cell.angle_alpha   90.00
_cell.angle_beta   90.00
_cell.angle_gamma   90.00
#
_symmetry.space_group_name_H-M   'P 1'
#
loop_
_entity.id
_entity.type
_entity.pdbx_description
1 polymer ?
#
loop_
_entity_poly.entity_id
_entity_poly.type
_entity_poly.pdbx_seq_one_letter_code
_entity_poly.pdbx_strand_id
1 'polypeptide(L)'
;TDLRMYGPECQDYRAQIWRWWTYQWTHVGVGHIGMNIFLNVVHGVPLEGVYGHWNMAIAYTAGVVGGALLSLVCDGRRIVVGCSGGCYAMVGMHLAALIINW
;
A
#
# COMPACT_ATOMS: atom_id res chain seq x y z
N THR A 1 -2.80 -11.31 -6.18
CA THR A 1 -2.49 -11.12 -7.62
C THR A 1 -1.58 -9.94 -7.75
N ASP A 2 -0.65 -9.91 -8.69
CA ASP A 2 0.17 -8.72 -8.92
C ASP A 2 -0.62 -7.59 -9.60
N LEU A 3 -0.14 -6.36 -9.43
CA LEU A 3 -0.66 -5.21 -10.17
C LEU A 3 0.24 -4.93 -11.38
N ARG A 4 -0.32 -5.16 -12.57
CA ARG A 4 0.26 -4.88 -13.88
C ARG A 4 -0.87 -4.55 -14.85
N MET A 5 -0.60 -3.66 -15.81
CA MET A 5 -1.62 -3.19 -16.76
C MET A 5 -1.81 -4.14 -17.94
N TYR A 6 -0.75 -4.83 -18.36
CA TYR A 6 -0.76 -5.73 -19.51
C TYR A 6 -0.18 -7.10 -19.14
N GLY A 7 -0.80 -8.17 -19.65
CA GLY A 7 -0.32 -9.54 -19.54
C GLY A 7 0.72 -9.92 -20.61
N PRO A 8 1.37 -11.09 -20.46
CA PRO A 8 2.38 -11.59 -21.41
C PRO A 8 1.83 -11.84 -22.83
N GLU A 9 0.52 -12.08 -22.96
CA GLU A 9 -0.17 -12.30 -24.23
C GLU A 9 -0.94 -11.06 -24.71
N CYS A 10 -0.46 -9.85 -24.39
CA CYS A 10 -1.12 -8.57 -24.72
C CYS A 10 -2.56 -8.44 -24.16
N GLN A 11 -2.86 -9.17 -23.08
CA GLN A 11 -4.14 -9.08 -22.38
C GLN A 11 -4.24 -7.76 -21.61
N ASP A 12 -5.34 -7.03 -21.77
CA ASP A 12 -5.60 -5.78 -21.04
C ASP A 12 -6.17 -6.08 -19.64
N TYR A 13 -5.44 -5.69 -18.59
CA TYR A 13 -5.86 -5.86 -17.20
C TYR A 13 -6.38 -4.58 -16.56
N ARG A 14 -6.46 -3.46 -17.29
CA ARG A 14 -6.91 -2.17 -16.74
C ARG A 14 -8.33 -2.21 -16.19
N ALA A 15 -9.22 -3.02 -16.79
CA ALA A 15 -10.58 -3.24 -16.32
C ALA A 15 -10.66 -4.09 -15.03
N GLN A 16 -9.56 -4.73 -14.61
CA GLN A 16 -9.53 -5.61 -13.44
C GLN A 16 -9.30 -4.80 -12.16
N ILE A 17 -10.30 -4.01 -11.77
CA ILE A 17 -10.23 -3.03 -10.68
C ILE A 17 -9.81 -3.68 -9.35
N TRP A 18 -10.21 -4.93 -9.10
CA TRP A 18 -9.83 -5.64 -7.87
C TRP A 18 -8.30 -5.75 -7.69
N ARG A 19 -7.50 -5.75 -8.75
CA ARG A 19 -6.03 -5.81 -8.67
C ARG A 19 -5.43 -4.62 -7.93
N TRP A 20 -6.07 -3.47 -7.98
CA TRP A 20 -5.65 -2.26 -7.27
C TRP A 20 -5.76 -2.41 -5.75
N TRP A 21 -6.55 -3.38 -5.28
CA TRP A 21 -6.69 -3.71 -3.87
C TRP A 21 -5.93 -4.97 -3.50
N THR A 22 -6.01 -6.02 -4.32
CA THR A 22 -5.52 -7.36 -3.95
C THR A 22 -4.01 -7.54 -4.11
N TYR A 23 -3.30 -6.59 -4.73
CA TYR A 23 -1.84 -6.68 -4.91
C TYR A 23 -1.05 -6.54 -3.62
N GLN A 24 -1.65 -5.91 -2.61
CA GLN A 24 -1.03 -5.69 -1.30
C GLN A 24 -0.65 -7.00 -0.59
N TRP A 25 -1.34 -8.10 -0.89
CA TRP A 25 -1.08 -9.41 -0.27
C TRP A 25 -0.01 -10.24 -0.97
N THR A 26 0.39 -9.87 -2.19
CA THR A 26 1.48 -10.54 -2.91
C THR A 26 2.82 -9.91 -2.60
N HIS A 27 3.88 -10.72 -2.42
CA HIS A 27 5.22 -10.24 -2.10
C HIS A 27 6.27 -11.04 -2.88
N VAL A 28 7.37 -10.38 -3.30
CA VAL A 28 8.47 -11.01 -4.06
C VAL A 28 9.30 -12.01 -3.23
N GLY A 29 9.28 -11.92 -1.90
CA GLY A 29 10.05 -12.83 -1.04
C GLY A 29 9.79 -12.67 0.46
N VAL A 30 10.34 -13.59 1.25
CA VAL A 30 10.13 -13.71 2.71
C VAL A 30 10.61 -12.47 3.46
N GLY A 31 11.78 -11.94 3.12
CA GLY A 31 12.28 -10.70 3.74
C GLY A 31 11.37 -9.50 3.45
N HIS A 32 10.80 -9.43 2.26
CA HIS A 32 9.90 -8.34 1.87
C HIS A 32 8.59 -8.39 2.67
N ILE A 33 7.94 -9.55 2.78
CA ILE A 33 6.74 -9.69 3.62
C ILE A 33 7.06 -9.51 5.11
N GLY A 34 8.19 -10.02 5.59
CA GLY A 34 8.62 -9.88 6.98
C GLY A 34 8.77 -8.42 7.40
N MET A 35 9.45 -7.61 6.58
CA MET A 35 9.59 -6.17 6.84
C MET A 35 8.23 -5.44 6.81
N ASN A 36 7.37 -5.77 5.84
CA ASN A 36 6.03 -5.15 5.79
C ASN A 36 5.19 -5.51 7.01
N ILE A 37 5.19 -6.77 7.46
CA ILE A 37 4.49 -7.17 8.70
C ILE A 37 5.06 -6.40 9.90
N PHE A 38 6.39 -6.34 10.03
CA PHE A 38 7.04 -5.60 11.10
C PHE A 38 6.61 -4.13 11.12
N LEU A 39 6.67 -3.43 9.99
CA LEU A 39 6.25 -2.04 9.89
C LEU A 39 4.75 -1.86 10.18
N ASN A 40 3.90 -2.74 9.67
CA ASN A 40 2.46 -2.70 9.93
C ASN A 40 2.14 -2.88 11.41
N VAL A 41 2.83 -3.77 12.13
CA VAL A 41 2.58 -3.99 13.56
C VAL A 41 3.12 -2.83 14.39
N VAL A 42 4.37 -2.42 14.15
CA VAL A 42 5.04 -1.37 14.94
C VAL A 42 4.33 -0.02 14.78
N HIS A 43 3.89 0.33 13.58
CA HIS A 43 3.19 1.60 13.34
C HIS A 43 1.67 1.47 13.50
N GLY A 44 1.09 0.35 13.07
CA GLY A 44 -0.36 0.18 13.01
C GLY A 44 -1.02 0.08 14.38
N VAL A 45 -0.44 -0.69 15.31
CA VAL A 45 -1.03 -0.88 16.64
C VAL A 45 -1.14 0.44 17.42
N PRO A 46 -0.09 1.28 17.50
CA PRO A 46 -0.21 2.60 18.13
C PRO A 46 -1.20 3.53 17.42
N LEU A 47 -1.19 3.56 16.08
CA LEU A 47 -2.06 4.45 15.31
C LEU A 47 -3.54 4.04 15.45
N GLU A 48 -3.84 2.75 15.50
CA GLU A 48 -5.19 2.25 15.74
C GLU A 48 -5.72 2.69 17.11
N GLY A 49 -4.88 2.68 18.14
CA GLY A 49 -5.24 3.16 19.48
C GLY A 49 -5.56 4.65 19.55
N VAL A 50 -4.95 5.48 18.69
CA VAL A 50 -5.15 6.94 18.67
C VAL A 50 -6.31 7.35 17.76
N TYR A 51 -6.35 6.80 16.55
CA TYR A 51 -7.27 7.24 15.49
C TYR A 51 -8.48 6.32 15.32
N GLY A 52 -8.47 5.13 15.93
CA GLY A 52 -9.48 4.10 15.74
C GLY A 52 -9.28 3.30 14.45
N HIS A 53 -9.83 2.09 14.43
CA HIS A 53 -9.61 1.11 13.36
C HIS A 53 -10.11 1.58 11.98
N TRP A 54 -11.24 2.28 11.91
CA TRP A 54 -11.80 2.74 10.63
C TRP A 54 -10.95 3.83 9.96
N ASN A 55 -10.52 4.83 10.71
CA ASN A 55 -9.71 5.93 10.16
C ASN A 55 -8.35 5.40 9.69
N MET A 56 -7.76 4.50 10.49
CA MET A 56 -6.52 3.82 10.13
C MET A 56 -6.70 2.97 8.86
N ALA A 57 -7.76 2.17 8.77
CA ALA A 57 -8.04 1.33 7.60
C ALA A 57 -8.21 2.17 6.31
N ILE A 58 -8.91 3.31 6.39
CA ILE A 58 -9.09 4.21 5.24
C ILE A 58 -7.75 4.82 4.82
N ALA A 59 -6.98 5.37 5.76
CA ALA A 59 -5.67 5.97 5.48
C ALA A 59 -4.68 4.95 4.91
N TYR A 60 -4.66 3.73 5.45
CA TYR A 60 -3.85 2.64 4.96
C TYR A 60 -4.21 2.26 3.52
N THR A 61 -5.50 2.08 3.26
CA THR A 61 -6.04 1.75 1.94
C THR A 61 -5.71 2.83 0.92
N ALA A 62 -5.85 4.11 1.31
CA ALA A 62 -5.47 5.25 0.48
C ALA A 62 -3.97 5.23 0.17
N GLY A 63 -3.12 4.83 1.13
CA GLY A 63 -1.69 4.63 0.91
C GLY A 63 -1.36 3.53 -0.08
N VAL A 64 -2.04 2.39 0.02
CA VAL A 64 -1.91 1.27 -0.92
C VAL A 64 -2.27 1.75 -2.34
N VAL A 65 -3.48 2.28 -2.53
CA VAL A 65 -3.94 2.74 -3.85
C VAL A 65 -3.07 3.91 -4.36
N GLY A 66 -2.73 4.87 -3.49
CA GLY A 66 -1.89 6.02 -3.82
C GLY A 66 -0.47 5.62 -4.24
N GLY A 67 0.14 4.66 -3.53
CA GLY A 67 1.45 4.11 -3.89
C GLY A 67 1.43 3.37 -5.22
N ALA A 68 0.36 2.63 -5.51
CA ALA A 68 0.13 2.02 -6.81
C ALA A 68 -0.03 3.06 -7.93
N LEU A 69 -0.82 4.10 -7.71
CA LEU A 69 -0.99 5.21 -8.67
C LEU A 69 0.32 5.94 -8.94
N LEU A 70 1.09 6.24 -7.89
CA LEU A 70 2.40 6.87 -8.03
C LEU A 70 3.36 5.97 -8.84
N SER A 71 3.37 4.67 -8.55
CA SER A 71 4.18 3.71 -9.30
C SER A 71 3.78 3.67 -10.78
N LEU A 72 2.48 3.74 -11.09
CA LEU A 72 1.98 3.81 -12.45
C LEU A 72 2.42 5.09 -13.18
N VAL A 73 2.36 6.25 -12.51
CA VAL A 73 2.77 7.53 -13.08
C VAL A 73 4.29 7.55 -13.34
N CYS A 74 5.09 7.00 -12.43
CA CYS A 74 6.53 6.94 -12.58
C CYS A 74 6.99 5.89 -13.61
N ASP A 75 6.40 4.69 -13.58
CA ASP A 75 6.70 3.60 -14.52
C ASP A 75 5.49 2.66 -14.67
N GLY A 76 4.69 2.92 -15.69
CA GLY A 76 3.46 2.15 -15.96
C GLY A 76 3.67 0.71 -16.45
N ARG A 77 4.91 0.28 -16.70
CA ARG A 77 5.23 -1.12 -17.07
C ARG A 77 5.67 -1.95 -15.88
N ARG A 78 5.96 -1.31 -14.74
CA ARG A 78 6.45 -1.99 -13.56
C ARG A 78 5.36 -2.84 -12.91
N ILE A 79 5.75 -4.04 -12.50
CA ILE A 79 4.90 -4.92 -11.70
C ILE A 79 4.97 -4.41 -10.25
N VAL A 80 3.80 -4.14 -9.66
CA VAL A 80 3.68 -3.66 -8.28
C VAL A 80 3.12 -4.78 -7.41
N VAL A 81 3.79 -5.02 -6.29
CA VAL A 81 3.43 -6.03 -5.27
C VAL A 81 3.77 -5.49 -3.88
N GLY A 82 3.00 -5.93 -2.89
CA GLY A 82 3.27 -5.69 -1.48
C GLY A 82 2.47 -4.54 -0.90
N CYS A 83 2.33 -4.54 0.42
CA CYS A 83 1.52 -3.57 1.16
C CYS A 83 2.32 -2.34 1.66
N SER A 84 3.52 -2.12 1.11
CA SER A 84 4.42 -1.05 1.53
C SER A 84 3.83 0.35 1.34
N GLY A 85 2.98 0.56 0.34
CA GLY A 85 2.23 1.81 0.16
C GLY A 85 1.39 2.17 1.38
N GLY A 86 0.76 1.18 2.02
CA GLY A 86 0.02 1.39 3.27
C GLY A 86 0.95 1.67 4.46
N CYS A 87 2.12 1.01 4.53
CA CYS A 87 3.13 1.30 5.55
C CYS A 87 3.63 2.76 5.44
N TYR A 88 3.86 3.25 4.22
CA TYR A 88 4.26 4.65 4.00
C TYR A 88 3.15 5.64 4.37
N ALA A 89 1.88 5.28 4.17
CA ALA A 89 0.77 6.11 4.66
C ALA A 89 0.76 6.21 6.20
N MET A 90 1.06 5.12 6.93
CA MET A 90 1.18 5.19 8.38
C MET A 90 2.32 6.12 8.85
N VAL A 91 3.47 6.07 8.18
CA VAL A 91 4.56 7.03 8.42
C VAL A 91 4.10 8.47 8.13
N GLY A 92 3.35 8.66 7.04
CA GLY A 92 2.73 9.94 6.70
C GLY A 92 1.74 10.43 7.76
N MET A 93 0.97 9.53 8.39
CA MET A 93 0.08 9.87 9.49
C MET A 93 0.86 10.36 10.71
N HIS A 94 1.97 9.72 11.07
CA HIS A 94 2.84 10.22 12.14
C HIS A 94 3.38 11.62 11.83
N LEU A 95 3.83 11.85 10.58
CA LEU A 95 4.30 13.16 10.16
C LEU A 95 3.18 14.21 10.19
N ALA A 96 1.98 13.88 9.73
CA ALA A 96 0.82 14.77 9.79
C ALA A 96 0.44 15.10 11.24
N ALA A 97 0.49 14.12 12.14
CA ALA A 97 0.25 14.32 13.56
C ALA A 97 1.24 15.31 14.16
N LEU A 98 2.52 15.19 13.80
CA LEU A 98 3.57 16.13 14.21
C LEU A 98 3.37 17.53 13.64
N ILE A 99 2.89 17.67 12.41
CA ILE A 99 2.69 19.01 11.80
C ILE A 99 1.46 19.71 12.37
N ILE A 100 0.37 18.98 12.59
CA ILE A 100 -0.92 19.55 12.99
C ILE A 100 -0.99 19.79 14.49
N ASN A 101 -0.33 18.96 15.30
CA ASN A 101 -0.40 19.01 16.76
C ASN A 101 0.92 19.47 17.42
N TRP A 102 1.78 20.15 16.67
CA TRP A 102 2.91 20.91 17.22
C TRP A 102 2.41 22.22 17.84
#